data_AF-A0A4U0V932-F1
#
_entry.id   AF-A0A4U0V932-F1
#
_cell.length_a   1.000
_cell.length_b   1.000
_cell.length_c   1.000
_cell.angle_alpha   90.00
_cell.angle_beta   90.00
_cell.angle_gamma   90.00
#
_symmetry.space_group_name_H-M   'P 1'
#
loop_
_entity.id
_entity.type
_entity.pdbx_description
1 polymer ?
#
loop_
_entity_poly.entity_id
_entity_poly.type
_entity_poly.pdbx_seq_one_letter_code
_entity_poly.pdbx_strand_id
1 'polypeptide(L)'
;MDTLVAQYSRPAFQNEGYTEEEQQDISQITPPLSLKFALPPISQPSSWLRAMTDDYSNPNCPIKIAYGTTTLAFRFQGGIIVATDSRATAGNWIASQTVKKVIEINNCLLGTMAG
;
A
#
# COMPACT_ATOMS: atom_id res chain seq x y z
N MET A 1 -11.65 -2.98 5.80
CA MET A 1 -10.56 -1.99 5.61
C MET A 1 -10.62 -0.99 6.76
N ASP A 2 -11.76 -0.32 6.95
CA ASP A 2 -11.92 0.76 7.93
C ASP A 2 -11.74 0.33 9.40
N THR A 3 -12.14 -0.89 9.75
CA THR A 3 -11.99 -1.44 11.11
C THR A 3 -10.53 -1.71 11.48
N LEU A 4 -9.73 -2.24 10.56
CA LEU A 4 -8.29 -2.45 10.77
C LEU A 4 -7.55 -1.11 10.80
N VAL A 5 -7.91 -0.18 9.92
CA VAL A 5 -7.31 1.16 9.91
C VAL A 5 -7.59 1.87 11.23
N ALA A 6 -8.82 1.86 11.74
CA ALA A 6 -9.16 2.47 13.03
C ALA A 6 -8.41 1.84 14.23
N GLN A 7 -8.13 0.54 14.17
CA GLN A 7 -7.40 -0.17 15.23
C GLN A 7 -5.91 0.19 15.25
N TYR A 8 -5.30 0.39 14.07
CA TYR A 8 -3.85 0.57 13.93
C TYR A 8 -3.43 2.00 13.54
N SER A 9 -4.35 2.93 13.35
CA SER A 9 -4.06 4.35 13.03
C SER A 9 -3.74 5.20 14.26
N ARG A 10 -3.63 4.60 15.45
CA ARG A 10 -3.25 5.33 16.66
C ARG A 10 -1.79 5.76 16.55
N PRO A 11 -1.45 7.02 16.87
CA PRO A 11 -0.06 7.47 16.85
C PRO A 11 0.77 6.62 17.81
N ALA A 12 1.94 6.16 17.34
CA ALA A 12 2.81 5.19 18.03
C ALA A 12 3.41 5.69 19.36
N PHE A 13 3.14 6.94 19.75
CA PHE A 13 3.84 7.66 20.83
C PHE A 13 3.06 7.72 22.17
N GLN A 14 2.00 6.93 22.35
CA GLN A 14 1.23 6.95 23.61
C GLN A 14 1.99 6.41 24.85
N ASN A 15 3.13 5.73 24.68
CA ASN A 15 3.84 5.06 25.77
C ASN A 15 5.22 5.63 26.11
N GLU A 16 5.65 6.74 25.51
CA GLU A 16 6.83 7.47 26.00
C GLU A 16 6.36 8.65 26.83
N GLY A 17 6.91 8.77 28.04
CA GLY A 17 6.47 9.69 29.09
C GLY A 17 6.69 11.16 28.73
N TYR A 18 5.79 11.71 27.93
CA TYR A 18 5.63 13.15 27.72
C TYR A 18 4.55 13.68 28.65
N THR A 19 4.74 14.91 29.13
CA THR A 19 3.74 15.60 29.95
C THR A 19 2.47 15.84 29.12
N GLU A 20 1.29 15.84 29.71
CA GLU A 20 0.00 15.98 28.97
C GLU A 20 -0.02 17.22 28.05
N GLU A 21 0.73 18.27 28.40
CA GLU A 21 0.93 19.50 27.61
C GLU A 21 1.75 19.25 26.32
N GLU A 22 2.82 18.45 26.38
CA GLU A 22 3.66 18.12 25.22
C GLU A 22 2.93 17.18 24.23
N GLN A 23 2.08 16.28 24.75
CA GLN A 23 1.21 15.44 23.90
C GLN A 23 0.17 16.27 23.13
N GLN A 24 -0.35 17.34 23.74
CA GLN A 24 -1.28 18.26 23.07
C GLN A 24 -0.59 19.04 21.96
N ASP A 25 0.63 19.55 22.17
CA ASP A 25 1.38 20.26 21.13
C ASP A 25 1.75 19.38 19.93
N ILE A 26 2.21 18.15 20.17
CA ILE A 26 2.56 17.21 19.09
C ILE A 26 1.30 16.81 18.28
N SER A 27 0.16 16.64 18.96
CA SER A 27 -1.12 16.32 18.31
C SER A 27 -1.62 17.45 17.40
N GLN A 28 -1.26 18.70 17.70
CA GLN A 28 -1.64 19.88 16.90
C GLN A 28 -0.70 20.12 15.70
N ILE A 29 0.57 19.73 15.81
CA ILE A 29 1.58 19.93 14.74
C ILE A 29 1.44 18.88 13.62
N THR A 30 0.88 17.71 13.93
CA THR A 30 0.77 16.62 12.96
C THR A 30 -0.50 16.80 12.12
N PRO A 31 -0.41 17.00 10.78
CA PRO A 31 -1.61 17.07 9.96
C PRO A 31 -2.41 15.77 10.14
N PRO A 32 -3.76 15.85 10.22
CA PRO A 32 -4.57 14.66 10.39
C PRO A 32 -4.25 13.68 9.26
N LEU A 33 -4.05 12.41 9.61
CA LEU A 33 -3.79 11.34 8.64
C LEU A 33 -4.94 11.31 7.62
N SER A 34 -4.70 11.95 6.47
CA SER A 34 -5.62 11.91 5.35
C SER A 34 -5.50 10.53 4.71
N LEU A 35 -6.47 9.66 4.99
CA LEU A 35 -6.62 8.35 4.35
C LEU A 35 -7.07 8.47 2.88
N LYS A 36 -7.10 9.68 2.33
CA LYS A 36 -7.48 9.95 0.94
C LYS A 36 -6.22 9.90 0.08
N PHE A 37 -6.09 8.84 -0.71
CA PHE A 37 -5.11 8.78 -1.78
C PHE A 37 -5.44 9.82 -2.86
N ALA A 38 -4.42 10.46 -3.41
CA ALA A 38 -4.58 11.30 -4.58
C ALA A 38 -5.07 10.42 -5.75
N LEU A 39 -6.26 10.72 -6.26
CA LEU A 39 -6.81 10.05 -7.43
C LEU A 39 -6.52 10.88 -8.69
N PRO A 40 -6.44 10.24 -9.87
CA PRO A 40 -6.31 10.96 -11.13
C PRO A 40 -7.44 11.99 -11.31
N PRO A 41 -7.16 13.19 -11.85
CA PRO A 41 -8.13 14.28 -11.99
C PRO A 41 -9.09 14.03 -13.16
N ILE A 42 -9.86 12.95 -13.09
CA ILE A 42 -10.86 12.55 -14.07
C ILE A 42 -12.21 12.36 -13.38
N SER A 43 -13.31 12.53 -14.12
CA SER A 43 -14.67 12.54 -13.56
C SER A 43 -15.01 11.27 -12.79
N GLN A 44 -14.57 10.10 -13.26
CA GLN A 44 -14.81 8.80 -12.64
C GLN A 44 -13.58 7.88 -12.75
N PRO A 45 -12.63 7.95 -11.80
CA PRO A 45 -11.38 7.17 -11.85
C PRO A 45 -11.57 5.65 -11.86
N SER A 46 -12.55 5.16 -11.10
CA SER A 46 -12.88 3.73 -11.03
C SER A 46 -13.41 3.18 -12.35
N SER A 47 -14.34 3.90 -12.98
CA SER A 47 -14.91 3.55 -14.29
C SER A 47 -13.82 3.52 -15.36
N TRP A 48 -12.93 4.51 -15.37
CA TRP A 48 -11.81 4.57 -16.30
C TRP A 48 -10.84 3.40 -16.11
N LEU A 49 -10.43 3.12 -14.87
CA LEU A 49 -9.53 2.00 -14.57
C LEU A 49 -10.15 0.69 -15.06
N ARG A 50 -11.44 0.47 -14.78
CA ARG A 50 -12.16 -0.73 -15.21
C ARG A 50 -12.18 -0.86 -16.74
N ALA A 51 -12.51 0.21 -17.46
CA ALA A 51 -12.51 0.18 -18.93
C ALA A 51 -11.13 -0.18 -19.51
N MET A 52 -10.05 0.21 -18.82
CA MET A 52 -8.69 -0.04 -19.26
C MET A 52 -8.16 -1.45 -18.91
N THR A 53 -8.64 -2.07 -17.83
CA THR A 53 -8.04 -3.30 -17.28
C THR A 53 -8.97 -4.52 -17.23
N ASP A 54 -10.28 -4.34 -17.34
CA ASP A 54 -11.27 -5.42 -17.18
C ASP A 54 -11.38 -6.26 -18.45
N ASP A 55 -10.47 -7.22 -18.59
CA ASP A 55 -10.44 -8.19 -19.70
C ASP A 55 -11.68 -9.09 -19.75
N TYR A 56 -12.31 -9.32 -18.59
CA TYR A 56 -13.51 -10.15 -18.52
C TYR A 56 -14.71 -9.50 -19.21
N SER A 57 -14.92 -8.20 -19.00
CA SER A 57 -16.02 -7.47 -19.64
C SER A 57 -15.65 -6.88 -21.00
N ASN A 58 -14.37 -6.57 -21.23
CA ASN A 58 -13.86 -6.03 -22.48
C ASN A 58 -12.61 -6.78 -22.95
N PRO A 59 -12.76 -7.79 -23.84
CA PRO A 59 -11.63 -8.52 -24.41
C PRO A 59 -10.65 -7.65 -25.22
N ASN A 60 -11.04 -6.42 -25.57
CA ASN A 60 -10.18 -5.45 -26.25
C ASN A 60 -9.63 -4.39 -25.29
N CYS A 61 -9.72 -4.59 -23.97
CA CYS A 61 -9.13 -3.66 -23.02
C CYS A 61 -7.62 -3.50 -23.29
N PRO A 62 -7.06 -2.28 -23.22
CA PRO A 62 -5.66 -2.03 -23.55
C PRO A 62 -4.67 -2.71 -22.59
N ILE A 63 -5.06 -2.94 -21.34
CA ILE A 63 -4.18 -3.48 -20.30
C ILE A 63 -4.68 -4.85 -19.87
N LYS A 64 -3.89 -5.89 -20.16
CA LYS A 64 -4.16 -7.27 -19.73
C LYS A 64 -3.44 -7.56 -18.42
N ILE A 65 -4.20 -7.66 -17.32
CA ILE A 65 -3.64 -8.01 -16.01
C ILE A 65 -3.51 -9.55 -15.93
N ALA A 66 -2.33 -10.06 -16.27
CA ALA A 66 -2.03 -11.50 -16.19
C ALA A 66 -1.55 -11.94 -14.79
N TYR A 67 -1.03 -11.00 -14.00
CA TYR A 67 -0.40 -11.26 -12.70
C TYR A 67 -0.87 -10.24 -11.66
N GLY A 68 -1.38 -10.74 -10.54
CA GLY A 68 -1.80 -9.92 -9.40
C GLY A 68 -0.72 -9.91 -8.33
N THR A 69 0.20 -8.96 -8.40
CA THR A 69 1.23 -8.74 -7.38
C THR A 69 1.07 -7.35 -6.77
N THR A 70 1.06 -7.25 -5.44
CA THR A 70 0.97 -5.98 -4.71
C THR A 70 2.23 -5.77 -3.88
N THR A 71 2.94 -4.68 -4.17
CA THR A 71 4.09 -4.23 -3.38
C THR A 71 3.91 -2.76 -3.05
N LEU A 72 4.18 -2.38 -1.81
CA LEU A 72 4.08 -1.00 -1.33
C LEU A 72 5.25 -0.68 -0.41
N ALA A 73 5.72 0.56 -0.46
CA ALA A 73 6.76 1.07 0.42
C ALA A 73 6.40 2.48 0.87
N PHE A 74 6.63 2.78 2.15
CA PHE A 74 6.39 4.11 2.70
C PHE A 74 7.58 4.58 3.51
N ARG A 75 7.89 5.87 3.37
CA ARG A 75 8.95 6.55 4.10
C ARG A 75 8.34 7.38 5.23
N PHE A 76 8.93 7.30 6.41
CA PHE A 76 8.53 8.04 7.61
C PHE A 76 9.79 8.44 8.41
N GLN A 77 9.64 9.17 9.51
CA GLN A 77 10.78 9.67 10.30
C GLN A 77 11.69 8.55 10.83
N GLY A 78 11.13 7.38 11.15
CA GLY A 78 11.88 6.19 11.60
C GLY A 78 12.46 5.31 10.49
N GLY A 79 12.37 5.72 9.22
CA GLY A 79 12.95 5.00 8.08
C GLY A 79 11.94 4.63 7.00
N ILE A 80 12.00 3.39 6.51
CA ILE A 80 11.16 2.88 5.42
C ILE A 80 10.54 1.57 5.85
N ILE A 81 9.24 1.40 5.61
CA ILE A 81 8.56 0.11 5.72
C ILE A 81 8.18 -0.35 4.31
N VAL A 82 8.47 -1.62 4.03
CA VAL A 82 8.14 -2.29 2.77
C VAL A 82 7.20 -3.44 3.08
N ALA A 83 6.10 -3.55 2.34
CA ALA A 83 5.15 -4.65 2.45
C ALA A 83 4.85 -5.23 1.07
N THR A 84 4.82 -6.55 0.98
CA THR A 84 4.55 -7.29 -0.25
C THR A 84 3.60 -8.45 0.03
N ASP A 85 2.76 -8.80 -0.92
CA ASP A 85 2.06 -10.09 -0.87
C ASP A 85 3.01 -11.25 -1.23
N SER A 86 2.62 -12.49 -0.91
CA SER A 86 3.42 -13.69 -1.17
C SER A 86 2.83 -14.61 -2.24
N ARG A 87 1.70 -14.22 -2.85
CA ARG A 87 1.01 -15.02 -3.87
C ARG A 87 1.67 -14.82 -5.22
N ALA A 88 1.97 -15.90 -5.94
CA ALA A 88 2.34 -15.85 -7.34
C ALA A 88 1.34 -16.64 -8.18
N THR A 89 0.94 -16.09 -9.31
CA THR A 89 -0.01 -16.71 -10.23
C THR A 89 0.65 -17.01 -11.59
N ALA A 90 0.17 -18.05 -12.26
CA ALA A 90 0.48 -18.34 -13.66
C ALA A 90 -0.85 -18.26 -14.43
N GLY A 91 -1.19 -17.06 -14.91
CA GLY A 91 -2.54 -16.75 -15.38
C GLY A 91 -3.56 -16.90 -14.24
N ASN A 92 -4.60 -17.70 -14.46
CA ASN A 92 -5.68 -17.91 -13.48
C ASN A 92 -5.34 -18.94 -12.37
N TRP A 93 -4.16 -19.56 -12.42
CA TRP A 93 -3.72 -20.57 -11.45
C TRP A 93 -2.81 -19.96 -10.37
N ILE A 94 -3.06 -20.25 -9.09
CA ILE A 94 -2.15 -19.86 -8.00
C ILE A 94 -0.97 -20.85 -7.99
N ALA A 95 0.18 -20.40 -8.49
CA ALA A 95 1.38 -21.21 -8.57
C ALA A 95 2.07 -21.36 -7.20
N SER A 96 2.06 -20.32 -6.37
CA SER A 96 2.64 -20.34 -5.04
C SER A 96 1.99 -19.30 -4.13
N GLN A 97 2.00 -19.56 -2.81
CA GLN A 97 1.50 -18.66 -1.77
C GLN A 97 2.62 -18.16 -0.84
N THR A 98 3.87 -18.52 -1.11
CA THR A 98 5.02 -18.32 -0.21
C THR A 98 6.20 -17.64 -0.91
N VAL A 99 5.97 -16.97 -2.03
CA VAL A 99 7.04 -16.29 -2.76
C VAL A 99 7.56 -15.11 -1.94
N LYS A 100 8.88 -15.06 -1.74
CA LYS A 100 9.56 -13.90 -1.16
C LYS A 100 9.69 -12.82 -2.23
N LYS A 101 8.85 -11.80 -2.16
CA LYS A 101 8.88 -10.66 -3.10
C LYS A 101 9.71 -9.48 -2.61
N VAL A 102 10.28 -9.57 -1.40
CA VAL A 102 11.31 -8.65 -0.93
C VAL A 102 12.67 -9.27 -1.23
N ILE A 103 13.50 -8.54 -1.97
CA ILE A 103 14.84 -8.95 -2.39
C ILE A 103 15.84 -8.12 -1.60
N GLU A 104 16.64 -8.80 -0.78
CA GLU A 104 17.76 -8.19 -0.06
C GLU A 104 18.94 -8.05 -1.02
N ILE A 105 19.12 -6.85 -1.60
CA ILE A 105 20.21 -6.60 -2.56
C ILE A 105 21.53 -6.45 -1.81
N ASN A 106 21.52 -5.65 -0.74
CA ASN A 106 22.62 -5.49 0.21
C ASN A 106 22.10 -4.92 1.53
N ASN A 107 23.01 -4.64 2.47
CA ASN A 107 22.69 -4.16 3.82
C ASN A 107 21.93 -2.81 3.87
N CYS A 108 21.84 -2.08 2.77
CA CYS A 108 21.18 -0.77 2.70
C CYS A 108 20.13 -0.67 1.57
N LEU A 109 19.94 -1.71 0.77
CA LEU A 109 19.07 -1.70 -0.41
C LEU A 109 18.14 -2.91 -0.42
N LEU A 110 16.83 -2.62 -0.44
CA LEU A 110 15.77 -3.59 -0.66
C LEU A 110 15.13 -3.37 -2.02
N GLY A 111 14.96 -4.43 -2.79
CA GLY A 111 14.15 -4.46 -4.00
C GLY A 111 12.79 -5.12 -3.74
N THR A 112 11.76 -4.72 -4.46
CA THR A 112 10.49 -5.44 -4.52
C THR A 112 10.31 -6.08 -5.89
N MET A 113 9.69 -7.25 -5.92
CA MET A 113 9.35 -7.95 -7.16
C MET A 113 7.86 -7.77 -7.46
N ALA A 114 7.55 -7.09 -8.56
CA ALA A 114 6.20 -6.91 -9.10
C ALA A 114 6.24 -6.98 -10.62
N GLY A 115 5.27 -7.69 -11.19
CA GLY A 115 5.22 -8.06 -12.61
C GLY A 115 4.56 -9.41 -12.81
#